data_AF-H0HQX0-F1
#
_entry.id   AF-H0HQX0-F1
#
_cell.length_a   1.000
_cell.length_b   1.000
_cell.length_c   1.000
_cell.angle_alpha   90.00
_cell.angle_beta   90.00
_cell.angle_gamma   90.00
#
_symmetry.space_group_name_H-M   'P 1'
#
loop_
_entity.id
_entity.type
_entity.pdbx_description
1 polymer ?
#
loop_
_entity_poly.entity_id
_entity_poly.type
_entity_poly.pdbx_seq_one_letter_code
_entity_poly.pdbx_strand_id
1 'polypeptide(L)' 'MAAAMSPALRDALKWLADHGGDGVFADKSHQVLYAQGDKAPFMRSTWNALCHLGRVEFYGNRRCRIVPPRSF' A
#
# COMPACT_ATOMS: atom_id res chain seq x y z
N MET A 1 5.73 -17.01 -14.48
CA MET A 1 4.29 -16.68 -14.54
C MET A 1 4.04 -15.47 -13.67
N ALA A 2 3.57 -14.35 -14.22
CA ALA A 2 3.12 -13.23 -13.40
C ALA A 2 1.86 -13.68 -12.66
N ALA A 3 1.94 -13.91 -11.34
CA ALA A 3 0.81 -14.32 -10.55
C ALA A 3 -0.31 -13.26 -10.69
N ALA A 4 -1.51 -13.68 -11.05
CA ALA A 4 -2.65 -12.80 -11.14
C ALA A 4 -2.85 -12.11 -9.78
N MET A 5 -2.76 -10.79 -9.76
CA MET A 5 -2.90 -10.00 -8.54
C MET A 5 -4.27 -10.26 -7.91
N SER A 6 -4.28 -10.70 -6.64
CA SER A 6 -5.50 -11.08 -5.94
C SER A 6 -6.45 -9.88 -5.78
N PRO A 7 -7.77 -10.11 -5.66
CA PRO A 7 -8.75 -9.03 -5.49
C PRO A 7 -8.40 -8.08 -4.33
N ALA A 8 -8.03 -8.65 -3.17
CA ALA A 8 -7.64 -7.87 -1.99
C ALA A 8 -6.46 -6.93 -2.21
N LEU A 9 -5.48 -7.32 -3.04
CA LEU A 9 -4.36 -6.44 -3.39
C LEU A 9 -4.82 -5.28 -4.28
N ARG A 10 -5.75 -5.53 -5.20
CA ARG A 10 -6.32 -4.50 -6.09
C ARG A 10 -7.14 -3.50 -5.28
N ASP A 11 -7.96 -4.00 -4.36
CA ASP A 11 -8.77 -3.17 -3.46
C ASP A 11 -7.88 -2.31 -2.55
N ALA A 12 -6.77 -2.86 -2.05
CA ALA A 12 -5.81 -2.08 -1.26
C ALA A 12 -5.13 -0.97 -2.05
N LEU A 13 -4.73 -1.22 -3.30
CA LEU A 13 -4.20 -0.17 -4.18
C LEU A 13 -5.23 0.90 -4.48
N LYS A 14 -6.45 0.49 -4.83
CA LYS A 14 -7.55 1.42 -5.11
C LYS A 14 -7.82 2.29 -3.88
N TRP A 15 -7.96 1.67 -2.71
CA TRP A 15 -8.16 2.40 -1.46
C TRP A 15 -7.03 3.41 -1.21
N LEU A 16 -5.76 3.02 -1.35
CA LEU A 16 -4.66 3.96 -1.16
C LEU A 16 -4.68 5.10 -2.18
N ALA A 17 -5.04 4.82 -3.43
CA ALA A 17 -5.16 5.84 -4.48
C ALA A 17 -6.28 6.85 -4.18
N ASP A 18 -7.44 6.35 -3.73
CA ASP A 18 -8.58 7.17 -3.29
C ASP A 18 -8.21 8.03 -2.06
N HIS A 19 -7.23 7.61 -1.25
CA HIS A 19 -6.73 8.33 -0.08
C HIS A 19 -5.40 9.06 -0.38
N GLY A 20 -5.21 9.55 -1.60
CA GLY A 20 -4.10 10.43 -1.98
C GLY A 20 -2.78 9.74 -2.33
N GLY A 21 -2.77 8.40 -2.36
CA GLY A 21 -1.64 7.60 -2.86
C GLY A 21 -0.45 7.47 -1.90
N ASP A 22 -0.56 8.00 -0.68
CA ASP A 22 0.47 7.94 0.37
C ASP A 22 -0.14 7.67 1.75
N GLY A 23 0.59 6.93 2.58
CA GLY A 23 0.18 6.64 3.94
C GLY A 23 1.34 6.30 4.88
N VAL A 24 1.03 6.21 6.17
CA VAL A 24 1.99 5.94 7.24
C VAL A 24 1.48 4.87 8.19
N PHE A 25 2.37 3.97 8.63
CA PHE A 25 2.08 3.00 9.68
C PHE A 25 2.30 3.66 11.05
N ALA A 26 1.27 4.38 11.51
CA ALA A 26 1.32 5.20 12.72
C ALA A 26 1.01 4.44 14.02
N ASP A 27 0.35 3.28 13.95
CA ASP A 27 0.04 2.48 15.14
C ASP A 27 1.30 1.91 15.80
N LYS A 28 1.27 1.70 17.13
CA LYS A 28 2.39 1.11 17.90
C LYS A 28 2.86 -0.24 17.34
N SER A 29 1.96 -1.01 16.73
CA SER A 29 2.24 -2.33 16.16
C SER A 29 2.76 -2.27 14.72
N HIS A 30 2.71 -1.09 14.08
CA HIS A 30 3.03 -0.84 12.67
C HIS A 30 2.30 -1.75 11.67
N GLN A 31 1.17 -2.35 12.09
CA GLN A 31 0.45 -3.34 11.30
C GLN A 31 -0.54 -2.70 10.32
N VAL A 32 -1.01 -1.48 10.61
CA VAL A 32 -2.08 -0.82 9.86
C VAL A 32 -1.58 0.50 9.27
N LEU A 33 -1.89 0.70 7.99
CA LEU A 33 -1.60 1.93 7.26
C LEU A 33 -2.69 2.97 7.52
N TYR A 34 -2.29 4.22 7.70
CA TYR A 34 -3.18 5.36 7.75
C TYR A 34 -2.90 6.26 6.55
N ALA A 35 -3.95 6.69 5.85
CA ALA A 35 -3.86 7.60 4.70
C ALA A 35 -4.96 8.66 4.83
N GLN A 36 -4.59 9.94 4.71
CA GLN A 36 -5.52 11.08 4.89
C GLN A 36 -6.31 11.09 6.22
N GLY A 37 -5.78 10.45 7.27
CA GLY A 37 -6.45 10.34 8.58
C GLY A 37 -7.30 9.08 8.73
N ASP A 38 -7.56 8.35 7.65
CA ASP A 38 -8.34 7.11 7.65
C ASP A 38 -7.47 5.87 7.84
N LYS A 39 -8.04 4.89 8.54
CA LYS A 39 -7.41 3.59 8.81
C LYS A 39 -7.69 2.61 7.67
N ALA A 40 -6.63 2.06 7.07
CA ALA A 40 -6.77 1.04 6.04
C ALA A 40 -7.42 -0.24 6.59
N PRO A 41 -8.41 -0.81 5.89
CA PRO A 41 -8.99 -2.12 6.23
C PRO A 41 -8.12 -3.29 5.75
N PHE A 42 -6.81 -3.11 5.63
CA PHE A 42 -5.86 -4.08 5.08
C PHE A 42 -4.67 -4.30 6.02
N MET A 43 -4.22 -5.55 6.11
CA MET A 43 -3.09 -5.95 6.95
C MET A 43 -1.73 -5.55 6.34
N ARG A 44 -0.68 -5.52 7.18
CA ARG A 44 0.70 -5.28 6.74
C ARG A 44 1.17 -6.23 5.64
N SER A 45 0.76 -7.49 5.68
CA SER A 45 1.09 -8.49 4.68
C SER A 45 0.61 -8.11 3.27
N THR A 46 -0.56 -7.47 3.15
CA THR A 46 -1.09 -6.94 1.89
C THR A 46 -0.16 -5.89 1.30
N TRP A 47 0.29 -4.94 2.12
CA TRP A 47 1.23 -3.89 1.69
C TRP A 47 2.60 -4.46 1.31
N ASN A 48 3.10 -5.44 2.07
CA ASN A 48 4.35 -6.12 1.76
C ASN A 48 4.27 -6.86 0.40
N ALA A 49 3.16 -7.54 0.13
CA ALA A 49 2.92 -8.19 -1.16
C ALA A 49 2.85 -7.18 -2.31
N LEU A 50 2.18 -6.04 -2.12
CA LEU A 50 2.16 -4.95 -3.10
C LEU A 50 3.56 -4.37 -3.35
N CYS A 51 4.38 -4.27 -2.30
CA CYS A 51 5.76 -3.80 -2.41
C CYS A 51 6.62 -4.79 -3.22
N HIS A 52 6.48 -6.09 -2.97
CA HIS A 52 7.17 -7.13 -3.75
C HIS A 52 6.73 -7.14 -5.22
N LEU A 53 5.49 -6.75 -5.50
CA LEU A 53 4.98 -6.59 -6.87
C LEU A 53 5.36 -5.25 -7.53
N GLY A 54 6.10 -4.37 -6.82
CA GLY A 54 6.51 -3.06 -7.31
C GLY A 54 5.35 -2.09 -7.54
N ARG A 55 4.21 -2.31 -6.86
CA ARG A 55 3.01 -1.43 -6.97
C ARG A 55 2.98 -0.33 -5.92
N VAL A 56 3.63 -0.57 -4.79
CA VAL A 56 3.90 0.44 -3.76
C VAL A 56 5.37 0.36 -3.39
N GLU A 57 5.88 1.40 -2.74
CA GLU A 57 7.20 1.39 -2.13
C GLU A 57 7.10 1.85 -0.67
N PHE A 58 7.90 1.22 0.19
CA PHE A 58 8.12 1.71 1.53
C PHE A 58 9.29 2.68 1.53
N TYR A 59 9.07 3.86 2.11
CA TYR A 59 10.08 4.91 2.15
C TYR A 59 10.00 5.66 3.47
N GLY A 60 11.09 6.35 3.81
CA GLY A 60 11.24 6.97 5.13
C GLY A 60 10.99 5.98 6.27
N ASN A 61 10.82 6.49 7.48
CA ASN A 61 10.41 5.64 8.60
C ASN A 61 8.89 5.42 8.52
N ARG A 62 8.47 4.19 8.19
CA ARG A 62 7.07 3.73 8.25
C ARG A 62 6.10 4.35 7.23
N ARG A 63 6.56 4.87 6.09
CA ARG A 63 5.64 5.35 5.03
C ARG A 63 5.53 4.38 3.86
N CYS A 64 4.43 4.49 3.13
CA CYS A 64 4.10 3.68 1.97
C CYS A 64 3.40 4.56 0.95
N ARG A 65 3.91 4.61 -0.29
CA ARG A 65 3.25 5.31 -1.40
C ARG A 65 3.06 4.40 -2.60
N ILE A 66 2.09 4.74 -3.43
CA ILE A 66 1.90 4.09 -4.73
C ILE A 66 3.06 4.44 -5.65
N VAL A 67 3.58 3.43 -6.35
CA VAL A 67 4.57 3.63 -7.41
C VAL A 67 3.79 3.85 -8.70
N PRO A 68 3.91 5.04 -9.34
CA PRO A 68 3.26 5.25 -10.63
C PRO A 68 3.82 4.26 -11.65
N PRO A 69 2.99 3.75 -12.59
CA PRO A 69 3.51 2.96 -13.69
C PRO A 69 4.53 3.82 -14.41
N ARG A 70 5.78 3.35 -14.46
CA ARG A 70 6.85 4.03 -15.19
C ARG A 70 6.40 4.12 -16.65
N SER A 71 5.96 5.29 -17.09
CA SER A 71 5.79 5.57 -18.51
C SER A 71 7.18 5.53 -19.14
N PHE A 72 7.36 4.61 -20.09
CA PHE A 72 8.55 4.55 -20.95
C PHE A 72 8.46 5.61 -22.03
#